data_AF-A0A3N5GW44-F1
#
_entry.id   AF-A0A3N5GW44-F1
#
_cell.length_a   1.000
_cell.length_b   1.000
_cell.length_c   1.000
_cell.angle_alpha   90.00
_cell.angle_beta   90.00
_cell.angle_gamma   90.00
#
_symmetry.space_group_name_H-M   'P 1'
#
loop_
_entity.id
_entity.type
_entity.pdbx_description
1 polymer ?
#
loop_
_entity_poly.entity_id
_entity_poly.type
_entity_poly.pdbx_seq_one_letter_code
_entity_poly.pdbx_strand_id
1 'polypeptide(L)'
;MKTFVKAVSVAAVIVVGAPLLFAQWPSFPTPDVPKAADGKPDLSAPAPKMPDGKPDLSGLWENGPLGFGPQEPSAAGQPPLATFFDVGAGFKEGLPLRPWAAELLKKRREDHSKDNPDAHCLPMGLLQFHEHPQPRKIVQTPKLIVIIYEANYGLRQIFLDGRPLPNNDPQPWWYGYSVGKWEGDTLVVETTGLIDGGWLDIIGSPLTDQAKITERFRRLNFGTLQIDVTIDDPKAYTRPFTVRFNQRLTLNEELIEFICNENEQSAKHLLGKDVAALSASFELDPKVFDTYAGRYQLAPGTFATFSRDGSRFFAQFGNSPPFEIFAASQREFFLRVIDTRFTFEVDASGRATAVVVHTDADRRAPRVP
;
A
#
# COMPACT_ATOMS: atom_id res chain seq x y z
N MET A 1 12.10 32.38 -61.90
CA MET A 1 13.21 31.42 -62.06
C MET A 1 13.31 30.59 -60.79
N LYS A 2 12.91 29.30 -60.87
CA LYS A 2 13.05 28.21 -59.87
C LYS A 2 12.36 28.40 -58.50
N THR A 3 11.53 27.52 -57.94
CA THR A 3 10.76 26.31 -58.33
C THR A 3 10.12 25.83 -57.01
N PHE A 4 8.83 25.46 -57.02
CA PHE A 4 8.21 24.32 -56.31
C PHE A 4 8.45 24.17 -54.77
N VAL A 5 7.45 23.97 -53.91
CA VAL A 5 6.63 22.75 -53.82
C VAL A 5 5.39 23.03 -52.93
N LYS A 6 4.22 22.87 -53.54
CA LYS A 6 2.98 22.22 -53.07
C LYS A 6 2.51 22.46 -51.63
N ALA A 7 1.55 23.37 -51.52
CA ALA A 7 0.34 23.15 -50.72
C ALA A 7 -0.52 22.07 -51.42
N VAL A 8 -0.61 20.87 -50.83
CA VAL A 8 -1.67 19.87 -51.10
C VAL A 8 -1.94 19.12 -49.80
N SER A 9 -3.11 19.41 -49.23
CA SER A 9 -4.06 18.46 -48.62
C SER A 9 -3.52 17.19 -47.96
N VAL A 10 -3.48 17.17 -46.61
CA VAL A 10 -4.03 16.07 -45.80
C VAL A 10 -4.69 16.69 -44.56
N ALA A 11 -5.84 17.35 -44.78
CA ALA A 11 -6.85 17.52 -43.76
C ALA A 11 -7.89 16.42 -43.97
N ALA A 12 -7.51 15.18 -43.67
CA ALA A 12 -8.41 14.03 -43.59
C ALA A 12 -7.69 12.89 -42.85
N VAL A 13 -8.35 12.40 -41.79
CA VAL A 13 -8.03 11.17 -41.04
C VAL A 13 -6.86 11.28 -40.05
N ILE A 14 -7.16 11.70 -38.82
CA ILE A 14 -7.14 10.87 -37.58
C ILE A 14 -8.10 11.58 -36.60
N VAL A 15 -9.40 11.51 -36.92
CA VAL A 15 -10.49 11.52 -35.91
C VAL A 15 -11.21 10.18 -36.07
N VAL A 16 -10.42 9.11 -36.13
CA VAL A 16 -10.91 7.77 -35.78
C VAL A 16 -10.62 7.69 -34.30
N GLY A 17 -11.69 7.54 -33.52
CA GLY A 17 -11.63 7.61 -32.07
C GLY A 17 -10.43 6.88 -31.51
N ALA A 18 -9.77 7.47 -30.52
CA ALA A 18 -9.37 6.62 -29.43
C ALA A 18 -10.70 6.07 -28.89
N PRO A 19 -11.08 4.79 -29.12
CA PRO A 19 -11.78 4.16 -28.03
C PRO A 19 -10.85 4.42 -26.85
N LEU A 20 -11.38 5.09 -25.83
CA LEU A 20 -10.84 4.97 -24.48
C LEU A 20 -10.35 3.53 -24.38
N LEU A 21 -9.05 3.36 -24.17
CA LEU A 21 -8.39 2.07 -24.03
C LEU A 21 -8.92 1.38 -22.77
N PHE A 22 -10.21 1.07 -22.74
CA PHE A 22 -10.90 0.15 -21.85
C PHE A 22 -11.06 -1.16 -22.62
N ALA A 23 -9.96 -1.71 -23.12
CA ALA A 23 -9.96 -3.03 -23.73
C ALA A 23 -8.54 -3.58 -23.78
N GLN A 24 -7.94 -3.83 -22.62
CA GLN A 24 -6.90 -4.87 -22.55
C GLN A 24 -7.45 -6.22 -22.06
N TRP A 25 -8.74 -6.29 -21.70
CA TRP A 25 -9.38 -7.52 -21.21
C TRP A 25 -10.62 -7.85 -22.03
N PRO A 26 -10.84 -9.14 -22.38
CA PRO A 26 -12.15 -9.58 -22.82
C PRO A 26 -13.17 -9.27 -21.72
N SER A 27 -14.28 -8.61 -22.06
CA SER A 27 -15.36 -8.34 -21.11
C SER A 27 -16.14 -9.63 -20.86
N PHE A 28 -15.64 -10.46 -19.94
CA PHE A 28 -16.38 -11.59 -19.43
C PHE A 28 -17.20 -11.14 -18.23
N PRO A 29 -18.54 -11.07 -18.34
CA PRO A 29 -19.35 -10.70 -17.19
C PRO A 29 -19.23 -11.77 -16.11
N THR A 30 -19.21 -11.35 -14.84
CA THR A 30 -19.28 -12.30 -13.73
C THR A 30 -20.61 -13.05 -13.82
N PRO A 31 -20.60 -14.40 -13.83
CA PRO A 31 -21.83 -15.19 -13.91
C PRO A 31 -22.68 -15.03 -12.65
N ASP A 32 -23.98 -15.27 -12.79
CA ASP A 32 -24.94 -15.41 -11.69
C ASP A 32 -25.04 -14.22 -10.72
N VAL A 33 -24.66 -13.02 -11.19
CA VAL A 33 -24.82 -11.78 -10.43
C VAL A 33 -26.31 -11.43 -10.30
N PRO A 34 -26.85 -11.33 -9.07
CA PRO A 34 -28.21 -10.87 -8.84
C PRO A 34 -28.42 -9.47 -9.40
N LYS A 35 -29.62 -9.20 -9.93
CA LYS A 35 -29.95 -7.91 -10.52
C LYS A 35 -31.11 -7.26 -9.77
N ALA A 36 -31.00 -5.96 -9.54
CA ALA A 36 -32.09 -5.14 -9.04
C ALA A 36 -33.16 -4.92 -10.13
N ALA A 37 -34.28 -4.28 -9.77
CA ALA A 37 -35.37 -3.98 -10.70
C ALA A 37 -34.94 -3.08 -11.88
N ASP A 38 -33.88 -2.28 -11.72
CA ASP A 38 -33.32 -1.44 -12.78
C ASP A 38 -32.31 -2.18 -13.68
N GLY A 39 -32.13 -3.49 -13.47
CA GLY A 39 -31.24 -4.35 -14.24
C GLY A 39 -29.76 -4.27 -13.86
N LYS A 40 -29.38 -3.44 -12.90
CA LYS A 40 -28.00 -3.33 -12.40
C LYS A 40 -27.68 -4.42 -11.37
N PRO A 41 -26.39 -4.76 -11.17
CA PRO A 41 -25.97 -5.66 -10.10
C PRO A 41 -26.52 -5.25 -8.73
N ASP A 42 -27.14 -6.20 -8.02
CA ASP A 42 -27.55 -6.04 -6.63
C ASP A 42 -26.55 -6.71 -5.70
N LEU A 43 -25.56 -5.94 -5.25
CA LEU A 43 -24.55 -6.41 -4.30
C LEU A 43 -25.11 -6.62 -2.88
N SER A 44 -26.32 -6.15 -2.60
CA SER A 44 -27.00 -6.32 -1.30
C SER A 44 -27.84 -7.59 -1.21
N ALA A 45 -28.02 -8.29 -2.34
CA ALA A 45 -28.74 -9.55 -2.42
C ALA A 45 -28.17 -10.61 -1.44
N PRO A 46 -28.94 -11.65 -1.08
CA PRO A 46 -28.46 -12.71 -0.19
C PRO A 46 -27.15 -13.34 -0.67
N ALA A 47 -26.30 -13.75 0.28
CA ALA A 47 -25.06 -14.44 -0.03
C ALA A 47 -25.34 -15.76 -0.78
N PRO A 48 -24.60 -16.06 -1.87
CA PRO A 48 -24.72 -17.34 -2.56
C PRO A 48 -24.27 -18.48 -1.64
N LYS A 49 -24.80 -19.67 -1.88
CA LYS A 49 -24.51 -20.88 -1.11
C LYS A 49 -24.00 -21.99 -2.03
N MET A 50 -23.02 -22.75 -1.54
CA MET A 50 -22.57 -24.00 -2.12
C MET A 50 -23.67 -25.07 -2.04
N PRO A 51 -23.56 -26.19 -2.78
CA PRO A 51 -24.53 -27.28 -2.72
C PRO A 51 -24.77 -27.90 -1.33
N ASP A 52 -23.80 -27.75 -0.41
CA ASP A 52 -23.91 -28.18 0.99
C ASP A 52 -24.62 -27.16 1.90
N GLY A 53 -25.12 -26.06 1.33
CA GLY A 53 -25.83 -24.99 2.02
C GLY A 53 -24.93 -23.98 2.75
N LYS A 54 -23.60 -24.17 2.74
CA LYS A 54 -22.66 -23.20 3.30
C LYS A 54 -22.50 -22.00 2.37
N PRO A 55 -22.23 -20.80 2.90
CA PRO A 55 -21.88 -19.66 2.04
C PRO A 55 -20.76 -20.01 1.07
N ASP A 56 -20.97 -19.68 -0.19
CA ASP A 56 -19.90 -19.68 -1.18
C ASP A 56 -19.07 -18.41 -0.98
N LEU A 57 -17.77 -18.53 -0.74
CA LEU A 57 -16.84 -17.42 -0.58
C LEU A 57 -16.11 -17.10 -1.89
N SER A 58 -16.35 -17.86 -2.96
CA SER A 58 -15.68 -17.69 -4.24
C SER A 58 -15.99 -16.31 -4.83
N GLY A 59 -14.97 -15.71 -5.43
CA GLY A 59 -15.05 -14.37 -6.02
C GLY A 59 -13.70 -13.66 -6.04
N LEU A 60 -13.68 -12.54 -6.77
CA LEU A 60 -12.60 -11.57 -6.72
C LEU A 60 -12.97 -10.54 -5.65
N TRP A 61 -12.14 -10.44 -4.61
CA TRP A 61 -12.38 -9.58 -3.47
C TRP A 61 -11.28 -8.54 -3.39
N GLU A 62 -11.67 -7.31 -3.11
CA GLU A 62 -10.74 -6.24 -2.77
C GLU A 62 -11.10 -5.64 -1.42
N ASN A 63 -10.17 -4.90 -0.81
CA ASN A 63 -10.49 -4.22 0.42
C ASN A 63 -11.60 -3.18 0.16
N GLY A 64 -12.54 -3.04 1.10
CA GLY A 64 -13.48 -1.93 1.08
C GLY A 64 -12.73 -0.60 1.17
N PRO A 65 -13.43 0.56 1.02
CA PRO A 65 -12.79 1.85 1.17
C PRO A 65 -12.05 1.93 2.50
N LEU A 66 -10.72 1.85 2.47
CA LEU A 66 -9.87 2.01 3.63
C LEU A 66 -9.84 3.48 3.99
N GLY A 67 -10.10 3.79 5.25
CA GLY A 67 -9.86 5.13 5.77
C GLY A 67 -8.36 5.38 5.82
N PHE A 68 -7.91 6.47 5.18
CA PHE A 68 -6.59 7.05 5.44
C PHE A 68 -6.68 7.93 6.69
N GLY A 69 -6.80 7.33 7.88
CA GLY A 69 -6.87 8.09 9.12
C GLY A 69 -7.53 7.35 10.29
N PRO A 70 -7.60 8.02 11.46
CA PRO A 70 -8.27 7.47 12.64
C PRO A 70 -9.72 7.13 12.30
N GLN A 71 -10.10 5.88 12.51
CA GLN A 71 -11.46 5.42 12.30
C GLN A 71 -12.29 5.75 13.54
N GLU A 72 -13.58 6.07 13.36
CA GLU A 72 -14.47 6.16 14.52
C GLU A 72 -14.42 4.84 15.30
N PRO A 73 -14.43 4.88 16.65
CA PRO A 73 -14.46 3.68 17.46
C PRO A 73 -15.60 2.76 17.01
N SER A 74 -15.31 1.47 16.88
CA SER A 74 -16.35 0.49 16.59
C SER A 74 -17.47 0.57 17.62
N ALA A 75 -18.69 0.23 17.21
CA ALA A 75 -19.80 0.08 18.14
C ALA A 75 -19.39 -0.84 19.31
N ALA A 76 -19.81 -0.50 20.53
CA ALA A 76 -19.40 -1.19 21.74
C ALA A 76 -19.56 -2.72 21.59
N GLY A 77 -18.47 -3.46 21.84
CA GLY A 77 -18.44 -4.92 21.70
C GLY A 77 -18.11 -5.46 20.31
N GLN A 78 -17.86 -4.60 19.31
CA GLN A 78 -17.34 -5.02 18.01
C GLN A 78 -15.83 -4.75 17.89
N PRO A 79 -15.07 -5.61 17.18
CA PRO A 79 -13.67 -5.33 16.87
C PRO A 79 -13.52 -4.00 16.11
N PRO A 80 -12.46 -3.22 16.37
CA PRO A 80 -12.14 -2.06 15.55
C PRO A 80 -11.88 -2.48 14.09
N LEU A 81 -12.19 -1.57 13.16
CA LEU A 81 -11.84 -1.76 11.76
C LEU A 81 -10.33 -1.54 11.57
N ALA A 82 -9.70 -2.36 10.73
CA ALA A 82 -8.31 -2.19 10.33
C ALA A 82 -8.16 -0.96 9.43
N THR A 83 -7.02 -0.28 9.55
CA THR A 83 -6.61 0.77 8.60
C THR A 83 -5.50 0.24 7.70
N PHE A 84 -5.21 0.93 6.59
CA PHE A 84 -4.17 0.47 5.67
C PHE A 84 -2.77 0.42 6.31
N PHE A 85 -2.43 1.39 7.17
CA PHE A 85 -1.07 1.52 7.69
C PHE A 85 -0.85 0.84 9.04
N ASP A 86 -1.88 0.81 9.89
CA ASP A 86 -1.78 0.49 11.32
C ASP A 86 -3.04 -0.26 11.78
N VAL A 87 -2.94 -1.58 12.00
CA VAL A 87 -4.07 -2.37 12.57
C VAL A 87 -4.44 -1.92 13.98
N GLY A 88 -3.51 -1.27 14.68
CA GLY A 88 -3.67 -0.72 16.03
C GLY A 88 -4.43 0.60 16.09
N ALA A 89 -4.66 1.28 14.96
CA ALA A 89 -5.21 2.64 14.93
C ALA A 89 -6.60 2.77 15.57
N GLY A 90 -7.41 1.71 15.52
CA GLY A 90 -8.74 1.68 16.15
C GLY A 90 -8.73 1.32 17.65
N PHE A 91 -7.57 1.02 18.24
CA PHE A 91 -7.44 0.69 19.66
C PHE A 91 -7.06 1.93 20.46
N LYS A 92 -7.87 2.28 21.47
CA LYS A 92 -7.67 3.47 22.32
C LYS A 92 -6.27 3.56 22.95
N GLU A 93 -5.71 2.42 23.35
CA GLU A 93 -4.40 2.30 24.00
C GLU A 93 -3.33 1.73 23.04
N GLY A 94 -3.65 1.59 21.75
CA GLY A 94 -2.85 0.83 20.79
C GLY A 94 -2.94 -0.68 21.01
N LEU A 95 -2.08 -1.42 20.30
CA LEU A 95 -1.98 -2.88 20.43
C LEU A 95 -1.39 -3.26 21.81
N PRO A 96 -1.81 -4.41 22.39
CA PRO A 96 -1.33 -4.88 23.70
C PRO A 96 0.08 -5.48 23.62
N LEU A 97 1.06 -4.69 23.16
CA LEU A 97 2.44 -5.12 22.92
C LEU A 97 3.17 -5.43 24.23
N ARG A 98 4.04 -6.43 24.19
CA ARG A 98 5.07 -6.62 25.23
C ARG A 98 6.20 -5.61 25.06
N PRO A 99 7.02 -5.35 26.10
CA PRO A 99 8.05 -4.32 26.05
C PRO A 99 9.02 -4.46 24.86
N TRP A 100 9.52 -5.65 24.58
CA TRP A 100 10.44 -5.86 23.46
C TRP A 100 9.77 -5.59 22.10
N ALA A 101 8.49 -5.95 21.95
CA ALA A 101 7.73 -5.78 20.72
C ALA A 101 7.41 -4.30 20.48
N ALA A 102 7.10 -3.56 21.56
CA ALA A 102 6.94 -2.11 21.52
C ALA A 102 8.25 -1.40 21.11
N GLU A 103 9.39 -1.80 21.66
CA GLU A 103 10.70 -1.26 21.27
C GLU A 103 11.05 -1.60 19.80
N LEU A 104 10.73 -2.81 19.34
CA LEU A 104 10.93 -3.20 17.94
C LEU A 104 10.06 -2.37 17.00
N LEU A 105 8.76 -2.22 17.30
CA LEU A 105 7.84 -1.39 16.51
C LEU A 105 8.32 0.06 16.46
N LYS A 106 8.73 0.61 17.60
CA LYS A 106 9.32 1.96 17.67
C LYS A 106 10.54 2.08 16.75
N LYS A 107 11.47 1.13 16.83
CA LYS A 107 12.66 1.11 15.96
C LYS A 107 12.29 1.04 14.48
N ARG A 108 11.33 0.18 14.09
CA ARG A 108 10.85 0.05 12.71
C ARG A 108 10.23 1.36 12.22
N ARG A 109 9.40 2.01 13.03
CA ARG A 109 8.79 3.31 12.72
C ARG A 109 9.82 4.43 12.58
N GLU A 110 10.80 4.50 13.48
CA GLU A 110 11.91 5.45 13.38
C GLU A 110 12.70 5.24 12.10
N ASP A 111 12.85 3.98 11.68
CA ASP A 111 13.50 3.58 10.43
C ASP A 111 12.56 3.59 9.21
N HIS A 112 11.43 4.30 9.32
CA HIS A 112 10.45 4.49 8.24
C HIS A 112 9.93 3.18 7.63
N SER A 113 9.85 2.10 8.41
CA SER A 113 9.44 0.77 7.95
C SER A 113 10.21 0.27 6.73
N LYS A 114 11.44 0.73 6.51
CA LYS A 114 12.19 0.42 5.28
C LYS A 114 12.39 -1.07 5.04
N ASP A 115 12.37 -1.88 6.10
CA ASP A 115 12.57 -3.33 6.05
C ASP A 115 11.24 -4.11 5.97
N ASN A 116 10.12 -3.46 5.68
CA ASN A 116 8.84 -4.15 5.50
C ASN A 116 8.92 -5.11 4.29
N PRO A 117 8.56 -6.40 4.44
CA PRO A 117 8.62 -7.39 3.35
C PRO A 117 7.94 -6.95 2.06
N ASP A 118 6.83 -6.21 2.16
CA ASP A 118 6.09 -5.71 1.01
C ASP A 118 6.97 -4.85 0.10
N ALA A 119 7.77 -3.98 0.71
CA ALA A 119 8.60 -3.02 0.00
C ALA A 119 9.84 -3.66 -0.68
N HIS A 120 10.09 -4.94 -0.41
CA HIS A 120 11.18 -5.75 -0.99
C HIS A 120 10.66 -6.91 -1.83
N CYS A 121 9.38 -6.86 -2.24
CA CYS A 121 8.75 -7.91 -3.04
C CYS A 121 8.81 -9.30 -2.40
N LEU A 122 8.87 -9.35 -1.05
CA LEU A 122 8.80 -10.58 -0.28
C LEU A 122 7.34 -10.91 0.07
N PRO A 123 7.04 -12.18 0.40
CA PRO A 123 5.72 -12.57 0.87
C PRO A 123 5.26 -11.71 2.05
N MET A 124 4.01 -11.26 2.01
CA MET A 124 3.44 -10.37 3.03
C MET A 124 2.80 -11.16 4.17
N GLY A 125 2.62 -10.51 5.33
CA GLY A 125 1.83 -11.10 6.41
C GLY A 125 0.36 -11.31 6.01
N LEU A 126 -0.30 -12.31 6.60
CA LEU A 126 -1.72 -12.60 6.34
C LEU A 126 -2.64 -11.39 6.57
N LEU A 127 -2.32 -10.54 7.57
CA LEU A 127 -3.12 -9.36 7.86
C LEU A 127 -2.86 -8.26 6.84
N GLN A 128 -1.60 -8.05 6.44
CA GLN A 128 -1.27 -7.14 5.35
C GLN A 128 -2.05 -7.50 4.08
N PHE A 129 -2.18 -8.79 3.75
CA PHE A 129 -3.02 -9.17 2.60
C PHE A 129 -4.49 -8.81 2.72
N HIS A 130 -5.04 -8.69 3.93
CA HIS A 130 -6.40 -8.20 4.13
C HIS A 130 -6.48 -6.67 4.10
N GLU A 131 -5.39 -5.97 4.46
CA GLU A 131 -5.24 -4.51 4.36
C GLU A 131 -5.03 -4.03 2.94
N HIS A 132 -4.30 -4.76 2.11
CA HIS A 132 -3.87 -4.26 0.81
C HIS A 132 -5.02 -4.07 -0.17
N PRO A 133 -5.02 -2.96 -0.96
CA PRO A 133 -6.07 -2.70 -1.93
C PRO A 133 -6.06 -3.68 -3.10
N GLN A 134 -4.90 -4.25 -3.45
CA GLN A 134 -4.75 -5.21 -4.56
C GLN A 134 -5.69 -6.41 -4.40
N PRO A 135 -6.50 -6.77 -5.40
CA PRO A 135 -7.48 -7.84 -5.30
C PRO A 135 -6.90 -9.21 -4.92
N ARG A 136 -7.80 -10.09 -4.47
CA ARG A 136 -7.52 -11.49 -4.17
C ARG A 136 -8.66 -12.37 -4.68
N LYS A 137 -8.31 -13.49 -5.31
CA LYS A 137 -9.29 -14.46 -5.81
C LYS A 137 -9.43 -15.58 -4.81
N ILE A 138 -10.65 -15.81 -4.36
CA ILE A 138 -11.02 -16.98 -3.55
C ILE A 138 -11.61 -18.03 -4.48
N VAL A 139 -11.08 -19.24 -4.43
CA VAL A 139 -11.63 -20.43 -5.07
C VAL A 139 -11.99 -21.43 -3.97
N GLN A 140 -13.28 -21.73 -3.85
CA GLN A 140 -13.78 -22.66 -2.83
C GLN A 140 -14.19 -23.99 -3.45
N THR A 141 -13.71 -25.06 -2.86
CA THR A 141 -14.21 -26.43 -3.06
C THR A 141 -14.72 -26.99 -1.73
N PRO A 142 -15.42 -28.14 -1.71
CA PRO A 142 -15.88 -28.73 -0.46
C PRO A 142 -14.76 -29.10 0.54
N LYS A 143 -13.51 -29.25 0.08
CA LYS A 143 -12.38 -29.72 0.90
C LYS A 143 -11.20 -28.76 1.00
N LEU A 144 -11.18 -27.71 0.18
CA LEU A 144 -10.07 -26.78 0.07
C LEU A 144 -10.57 -25.42 -0.38
N ILE A 145 -10.13 -24.37 0.31
CA ILE A 145 -10.16 -23.01 -0.22
C ILE A 145 -8.74 -22.64 -0.62
N VAL A 146 -8.60 -22.06 -1.81
CA VAL A 146 -7.37 -21.41 -2.26
C VAL A 146 -7.64 -19.91 -2.34
N ILE A 147 -6.76 -19.12 -1.75
CA ILE A 147 -6.74 -17.66 -1.90
C ILE A 147 -5.49 -17.30 -2.69
N ILE A 148 -5.69 -16.63 -3.80
CA ILE A 148 -4.63 -16.11 -4.68
C ILE A 148 -4.60 -14.61 -4.51
N TYR A 149 -3.49 -14.06 -4.05
CA TYR A 149 -3.31 -12.63 -3.84
C TYR A 149 -2.56 -12.03 -5.03
N GLU A 150 -3.06 -10.91 -5.56
CA GLU A 150 -2.33 -10.17 -6.60
C GLU A 150 -1.05 -9.54 -6.03
N ALA A 151 -1.13 -8.93 -4.85
CA ALA A 151 0.05 -8.39 -4.17
C ALA A 151 1.09 -9.49 -3.89
N ASN A 152 2.33 -9.26 -4.32
CA ASN A 152 3.50 -10.10 -4.09
C ASN A 152 3.30 -11.61 -4.33
N TYR A 153 2.39 -11.99 -5.25
CA TYR A 153 2.01 -13.37 -5.61
C TYR A 153 1.89 -14.34 -4.44
N GLY A 154 1.06 -14.00 -3.45
CA GLY A 154 0.71 -14.93 -2.40
C GLY A 154 -0.25 -16.02 -2.86
N LEU A 155 0.03 -17.29 -2.49
CA LEU A 155 -0.95 -18.37 -2.54
C LEU A 155 -1.12 -18.96 -1.15
N ARG A 156 -2.36 -18.95 -0.66
CA ARG A 156 -2.74 -19.55 0.62
C ARG A 156 -3.73 -20.69 0.41
N GLN A 157 -3.55 -21.77 1.16
CA GLN A 157 -4.47 -22.89 1.21
C GLN A 157 -5.12 -22.98 2.59
N ILE A 158 -6.43 -23.20 2.62
CA ILE A 158 -7.21 -23.45 3.83
C ILE A 158 -7.89 -24.82 3.66
N PHE A 159 -7.43 -25.80 4.45
CA PHE A 159 -7.95 -27.16 4.38
C PHE A 159 -9.28 -27.28 5.12
N LEU A 160 -10.31 -27.82 4.44
CA LEU A 160 -11.66 -28.00 4.98
C LEU A 160 -12.02 -29.49 5.19
N ASP A 161 -11.06 -30.39 5.03
CA ASP A 161 -11.27 -31.84 5.08
C ASP A 161 -11.25 -32.42 6.50
N GLY A 162 -11.30 -31.57 7.52
CA GLY A 162 -11.35 -31.97 8.93
C GLY A 162 -10.01 -32.40 9.53
N ARG A 163 -8.90 -32.24 8.80
CA ARG A 163 -7.56 -32.49 9.36
C ARG A 163 -7.24 -31.53 10.52
N PRO A 164 -6.48 -31.97 11.53
CA PRO A 164 -5.97 -31.06 12.56
C PRO A 164 -4.85 -30.18 11.99
N LEU A 165 -4.52 -29.11 12.71
CA LEU A 165 -3.25 -28.40 12.51
C LEU A 165 -2.07 -29.36 12.77
N PRO A 166 -0.94 -29.20 12.06
CA PRO A 166 0.22 -30.05 12.31
C PRO A 166 0.73 -29.90 13.75
N ASN A 167 1.16 -31.01 14.35
CA ASN A 167 1.65 -31.08 15.74
C ASN A 167 3.07 -31.65 15.85
N ASN A 168 3.74 -31.85 14.72
CA ASN A 168 5.02 -32.55 14.57
C ASN A 168 6.19 -31.60 14.24
N ASP A 169 6.12 -30.35 14.71
CA ASP A 169 7.07 -29.27 14.38
C ASP A 169 7.27 -29.11 12.86
N PRO A 170 6.19 -28.76 12.11
CA PRO A 170 6.28 -28.63 10.67
C PRO A 170 7.23 -27.49 10.27
N GLN A 171 7.90 -27.61 9.13
CA GLN A 171 8.67 -26.51 8.58
C GLN A 171 7.80 -25.24 8.47
N PRO A 172 8.17 -24.12 9.12
CA PRO A 172 7.36 -22.91 9.10
C PRO A 172 7.30 -22.26 7.72
N TRP A 173 6.14 -21.69 7.38
CA TRP A 173 5.87 -21.02 6.10
C TRP A 173 5.47 -19.56 6.32
N TRP A 174 5.63 -18.71 5.30
CA TRP A 174 5.20 -17.30 5.35
C TRP A 174 3.72 -17.14 5.74
N TYR A 175 2.86 -18.05 5.26
CA TYR A 175 1.41 -18.01 5.48
C TYR A 175 0.93 -19.10 6.44
N GLY A 176 1.86 -19.85 7.02
CA GLY A 176 1.57 -20.97 7.92
C GLY A 176 0.71 -22.08 7.31
N TYR A 177 0.11 -22.88 8.19
CA TYR A 177 -0.82 -23.97 7.88
C TYR A 177 -2.21 -23.58 8.36
N SER A 178 -3.18 -23.50 7.45
CA SER A 178 -4.55 -23.10 7.77
C SER A 178 -5.53 -24.26 7.67
N VAL A 179 -6.33 -24.47 8.72
CA VAL A 179 -7.47 -25.41 8.71
C VAL A 179 -8.75 -24.64 9.00
N GLY A 180 -9.83 -24.99 8.30
CA GLY A 180 -11.11 -24.31 8.41
C GLY A 180 -12.24 -25.25 8.85
N LYS A 181 -13.16 -24.71 9.63
CA LYS A 181 -14.42 -25.36 10.01
C LYS A 181 -15.58 -24.38 9.95
N TRP A 182 -16.77 -24.87 9.62
CA TRP A 182 -17.98 -24.05 9.58
C TRP A 182 -18.68 -24.04 10.95
N GLU A 183 -18.94 -22.85 11.48
CA GLU A 183 -19.81 -22.59 12.62
C GLU A 183 -21.06 -21.86 12.12
N GLY A 184 -22.14 -22.61 11.85
CA GLY A 184 -23.28 -22.09 11.11
C GLY A 184 -22.85 -21.67 9.70
N ASP A 185 -23.05 -20.38 9.39
CA ASP A 185 -22.66 -19.72 8.13
C ASP A 185 -21.34 -18.92 8.27
N THR A 186 -20.58 -19.10 9.37
CA THR A 186 -19.25 -18.50 9.54
C THR A 186 -18.17 -19.55 9.29
N LEU A 187 -17.22 -19.27 8.40
CA LEU A 187 -16.02 -20.09 8.26
C LEU A 187 -14.99 -19.60 9.30
N VAL A 188 -14.62 -20.49 10.21
CA VAL A 188 -13.58 -20.24 11.22
C VAL A 188 -12.31 -20.93 10.76
N VAL A 189 -11.26 -20.15 10.54
CA VAL A 189 -9.96 -20.61 10.07
C VAL A 189 -8.93 -20.41 11.17
N GLU A 190 -8.22 -21.46 11.52
CA GLU A 190 -7.08 -21.38 12.43
C GLU A 190 -5.78 -21.57 11.65
N THR A 191 -4.78 -20.76 11.94
CA THR A 191 -3.47 -20.82 11.29
C THR A 191 -2.34 -20.82 12.32
N THR A 192 -1.36 -21.72 12.13
CA THR A 192 -0.13 -21.85 12.94
C THR A 192 1.06 -22.22 12.05
N GLY A 193 2.27 -22.38 12.60
CA GLY A 193 3.46 -22.74 11.82
C GLY A 193 3.94 -21.61 10.90
N LEU A 194 3.78 -20.37 11.37
CA LEU A 194 4.23 -19.16 10.70
C LEU A 194 5.74 -18.99 10.92
N ILE A 195 6.45 -18.39 9.96
CA ILE A 195 7.85 -18.00 10.17
C ILE A 195 7.96 -16.92 11.27
N ASP A 196 9.10 -16.87 11.96
CA ASP A 196 9.39 -15.80 12.92
C ASP A 196 9.70 -14.48 12.19
N GLY A 197 9.47 -13.35 12.87
CA GLY A 197 9.79 -12.02 12.36
C GLY A 197 8.78 -11.41 11.37
N GLY A 198 7.57 -11.98 11.28
CA GLY A 198 6.47 -11.46 10.48
C GLY A 198 6.02 -10.04 10.87
N TRP A 199 5.25 -9.43 9.96
CA TRP A 199 4.68 -8.09 10.11
C TRP A 199 3.16 -8.18 10.00
N LEU A 200 2.42 -7.52 10.89
CA LEU A 200 0.96 -7.46 10.81
C LEU A 200 0.45 -6.36 9.88
N ASP A 201 1.20 -5.26 9.78
CA ASP A 201 0.80 -4.01 9.11
C ASP A 201 2.01 -3.30 8.49
N ILE A 202 1.77 -2.15 7.82
CA ILE A 202 2.82 -1.36 7.17
C ILE A 202 3.80 -0.76 8.18
N ILE A 203 3.32 -0.29 9.34
CA ILE A 203 4.17 0.34 10.37
C ILE A 203 5.08 -0.66 11.11
N GLY A 204 4.81 -1.95 10.98
CA GLY A 204 5.68 -3.02 11.44
C GLY A 204 5.38 -3.58 12.81
N SER A 205 4.11 -3.66 13.18
CA SER A 205 3.64 -4.45 14.31
C SER A 205 4.14 -5.90 14.17
N PRO A 206 4.91 -6.44 15.13
CA PRO A 206 5.60 -7.71 14.97
C PRO A 206 4.69 -8.93 15.17
N LEU A 207 4.93 -9.97 14.37
CA LEU A 207 4.33 -11.30 14.51
C LEU A 207 5.45 -12.33 14.64
N THR A 208 5.30 -13.28 15.55
CA THR A 208 6.30 -14.32 15.79
C THR A 208 5.83 -15.70 15.35
N ASP A 209 6.75 -16.65 15.36
CA ASP A 209 6.51 -18.07 15.13
C ASP A 209 5.60 -18.74 16.18
N GLN A 210 5.38 -18.09 17.33
CA GLN A 210 4.46 -18.56 18.38
C GLN A 210 3.00 -18.11 18.15
N ALA A 211 2.72 -17.42 17.05
CA ALA A 211 1.40 -16.92 16.75
C ALA A 211 0.42 -18.02 16.34
N LYS A 212 -0.78 -17.96 16.90
CA LYS A 212 -2.00 -18.56 16.35
C LYS A 212 -2.90 -17.44 15.83
N ILE A 213 -3.25 -17.51 14.55
CA ILE A 213 -4.19 -16.59 13.91
C ILE A 213 -5.53 -17.30 13.78
N THR A 214 -6.60 -16.66 14.23
CA THR A 214 -7.97 -17.14 14.04
C THR A 214 -8.77 -16.13 13.22
N GLU A 215 -9.22 -16.52 12.04
CA GLU A 215 -10.04 -15.69 11.16
C GLU A 215 -11.49 -16.20 11.13
N ARG A 216 -12.46 -15.30 11.21
CA ARG A 216 -13.89 -15.61 11.08
C ARG A 216 -14.45 -14.90 9.85
N PHE A 217 -14.54 -15.64 8.75
CA PHE A 217 -15.08 -15.17 7.47
C PHE A 217 -16.60 -15.25 7.47
N ARG A 218 -17.25 -14.12 7.17
CA ARG A 218 -18.71 -13.98 7.09
C ARG A 218 -19.08 -13.23 5.80
N ARG A 219 -19.61 -13.94 4.80
CA ARG A 219 -20.20 -13.32 3.61
C ARG A 219 -21.59 -12.80 3.95
N LEU A 220 -21.70 -11.52 4.27
CA LEU A 220 -22.92 -10.91 4.82
C LEU A 220 -24.03 -10.80 3.78
N ASN A 221 -23.65 -10.59 2.53
CA ASN A 221 -24.51 -10.48 1.36
C ASN A 221 -23.68 -10.85 0.11
N PHE A 222 -24.25 -10.69 -1.08
CA PHE A 222 -23.58 -11.03 -2.33
C PHE A 222 -22.22 -10.31 -2.49
N GLY A 223 -22.14 -9.02 -2.12
CA GLY A 223 -20.98 -8.18 -2.37
C GLY A 223 -20.07 -7.87 -1.18
N THR A 224 -20.37 -8.36 0.03
CA THR A 224 -19.64 -7.99 1.26
C THR A 224 -19.12 -9.21 2.01
N LEU A 225 -17.80 -9.27 2.19
CA LEU A 225 -17.12 -10.26 3.01
C LEU A 225 -16.52 -9.56 4.24
N GLN A 226 -16.99 -9.93 5.43
CA GLN A 226 -16.46 -9.45 6.70
C GLN A 226 -15.54 -10.51 7.30
N ILE A 227 -14.38 -10.08 7.78
CA ILE A 227 -13.35 -10.97 8.32
C ILE A 227 -12.92 -10.39 9.67
N ASP A 228 -13.23 -11.10 10.75
CA ASP A 228 -12.65 -10.79 12.06
C ASP A 228 -11.40 -11.63 12.26
N VAL A 229 -10.28 -10.99 12.56
CA VAL A 229 -8.98 -11.65 12.70
C VAL A 229 -8.49 -11.45 14.11
N THR A 230 -8.37 -12.55 14.85
CA THR A 230 -7.80 -12.60 16.19
C THR A 230 -6.35 -13.04 16.11
N ILE A 231 -5.46 -12.25 16.71
CA ILE A 231 -4.05 -12.57 16.89
C ILE A 231 -3.83 -13.04 18.33
N ASP A 232 -3.38 -14.28 18.49
CA ASP A 232 -2.88 -14.83 19.74
C ASP A 232 -1.40 -15.15 19.57
N ASP A 233 -0.54 -14.20 19.92
CA ASP A 233 0.90 -14.37 19.95
C ASP A 233 1.41 -13.96 21.34
N PRO A 234 1.59 -14.93 22.25
CA PRO A 234 1.99 -14.65 23.62
C PRO A 234 3.45 -14.19 23.73
N LYS A 235 4.27 -14.30 22.68
CA LYS A 235 5.65 -13.83 22.66
C LYS A 235 5.68 -12.33 22.38
N ALA A 236 4.85 -11.81 21.46
CA ALA A 236 4.80 -10.38 21.11
C ALA A 236 3.75 -9.56 21.87
N TYR A 237 2.65 -10.17 22.32
CA TYR A 237 1.51 -9.48 22.92
C TYR A 237 1.18 -10.00 24.33
N THR A 238 0.59 -9.14 25.16
CA THR A 238 0.21 -9.48 26.55
C THR A 238 -1.14 -10.19 26.64
N ARG A 239 -1.98 -10.07 25.61
CA ARG A 239 -3.27 -10.76 25.45
C ARG A 239 -3.66 -10.81 23.98
N PRO A 240 -4.52 -11.75 23.56
CA PRO A 240 -5.09 -11.71 22.23
C PRO A 240 -5.88 -10.43 21.95
N PHE A 241 -5.92 -10.03 20.69
CA PHE A 241 -6.74 -8.93 20.20
C PHE A 241 -7.37 -9.29 18.86
N THR A 242 -8.48 -8.64 18.53
CA THR A 242 -9.24 -8.88 17.30
C THR A 242 -9.39 -7.58 16.53
N VAL A 243 -9.16 -7.63 15.22
CA VAL A 243 -9.39 -6.53 14.28
C VAL A 243 -10.30 -7.00 13.14
N ARG A 244 -11.09 -6.10 12.56
CA ARG A 244 -12.04 -6.41 11.49
C ARG A 244 -11.62 -5.83 10.15
N PHE A 245 -11.78 -6.63 9.11
CA PHE A 245 -11.67 -6.24 7.71
C PHE A 245 -13.03 -6.39 7.04
N ASN A 246 -13.34 -5.48 6.11
CA ASN A 246 -14.49 -5.59 5.23
C ASN A 246 -13.99 -5.53 3.79
N GLN A 247 -14.22 -6.60 3.04
CA GLN A 247 -13.90 -6.71 1.63
C GLN A 247 -15.15 -6.56 0.79
N ARG A 248 -14.98 -5.99 -0.41
CA ARG A 248 -16.02 -5.83 -1.42
C ARG A 248 -15.75 -6.75 -2.60
N LEU A 249 -16.82 -7.31 -3.16
CA LEU A 249 -16.74 -8.13 -4.37
C LEU A 249 -16.52 -7.23 -5.59
N THR A 250 -15.56 -7.60 -6.43
CA THR A 250 -15.28 -6.95 -7.71
C THR A 250 -15.92 -7.76 -8.84
N LEU A 251 -16.65 -7.09 -9.73
CA LEU A 251 -17.40 -7.71 -10.81
C LEU A 251 -16.78 -7.41 -12.17
N ASN A 252 -16.88 -8.36 -13.09
CA ASN A 252 -16.43 -8.25 -14.48
C ASN A 252 -14.93 -7.95 -14.61
N GLU A 253 -14.16 -8.41 -13.64
CA GLU A 253 -12.70 -8.33 -13.59
C GLU A 253 -12.12 -9.72 -13.36
N GLU A 254 -10.83 -9.88 -13.68
CA GLU A 254 -10.08 -11.09 -13.43
C GLU A 254 -8.83 -10.72 -12.63
N LEU A 255 -8.35 -11.66 -11.80
CA LEU A 255 -7.09 -11.50 -11.11
C LEU A 255 -5.95 -11.63 -12.13
N ILE A 256 -5.04 -10.69 -12.13
CA ILE A 256 -3.94 -10.64 -13.11
C ILE A 256 -2.60 -10.80 -12.42
N GLU A 257 -1.59 -11.07 -13.24
CA GLU A 257 -0.21 -11.08 -12.81
C GLU A 257 0.27 -9.67 -12.38
N PHE A 258 0.66 -9.51 -11.11
CA PHE A 258 1.44 -8.36 -10.61
C PHE A 258 2.87 -8.76 -10.17
N ILE A 259 3.86 -8.58 -11.05
CA ILE A 259 5.27 -8.87 -10.76
C ILE A 259 5.93 -7.68 -10.08
N CYS A 260 5.97 -7.68 -8.75
CA CYS A 260 6.65 -6.65 -7.96
C CYS A 260 8.11 -6.43 -8.41
N ASN A 261 8.84 -7.50 -8.76
CA ASN A 261 10.22 -7.39 -9.23
C ASN A 261 10.37 -6.80 -10.64
N GLU A 262 9.28 -6.71 -11.43
CA GLU A 262 9.32 -6.20 -12.79
C GLU A 262 9.50 -4.68 -12.74
N ASN A 263 10.73 -4.24 -13.01
CA ASN A 263 11.12 -2.83 -12.92
C ASN A 263 10.91 -2.23 -11.52
N GLU A 264 11.13 -3.01 -10.46
CA GLU A 264 11.23 -2.49 -9.09
C GLU A 264 12.41 -1.49 -9.02
N GLN A 265 12.11 -0.24 -8.70
CA GLN A 265 13.10 0.83 -8.55
C GLN A 265 12.95 1.57 -7.23
N SER A 266 11.91 1.28 -6.45
CA SER A 266 11.55 2.00 -5.23
C SER A 266 12.38 1.54 -4.04
N ALA A 267 12.74 0.25 -3.94
CA ALA A 267 13.40 -0.29 -2.76
C ALA A 267 14.75 0.39 -2.45
N LYS A 268 15.49 0.79 -3.49
CA LYS A 268 16.76 1.54 -3.34
C LYS A 268 16.59 2.92 -2.70
N HIS A 269 15.37 3.46 -2.69
CA HIS A 269 15.01 4.73 -2.08
C HIS A 269 14.51 4.56 -0.63
N LEU A 270 14.33 3.32 -0.14
CA LEU A 270 13.93 3.00 1.23
C LEU A 270 15.15 2.97 2.16
N LEU A 271 15.70 4.15 2.39
CA LEU A 271 16.97 4.32 3.07
C LEU A 271 16.86 4.44 4.61
N GLY A 272 15.63 4.44 5.14
CA GLY A 272 15.36 4.45 6.57
C GLY A 272 15.84 5.73 7.27
N LYS A 273 16.13 5.63 8.57
CA LYS A 273 16.57 6.79 9.37
C LYS A 273 17.99 7.25 9.02
N ASP A 274 18.76 6.42 8.33
CA ASP A 274 20.16 6.71 8.02
C ASP A 274 20.33 7.72 6.87
N VAL A 275 19.27 8.10 6.15
CA VAL A 275 19.29 9.35 5.32
C VAL A 275 19.41 10.58 6.20
N ALA A 276 18.75 10.59 7.36
CA ALA A 276 18.89 11.67 8.33
C ALA A 276 20.30 11.71 8.93
N ALA A 277 21.01 10.57 8.97
CA ALA A 277 22.41 10.49 9.40
C ALA A 277 23.41 10.82 8.28
N LEU A 278 23.16 10.41 7.03
CA LEU A 278 23.93 10.78 5.83
C LEU A 278 23.80 12.26 5.47
N SER A 279 22.78 12.94 5.99
CA SER A 279 22.58 14.38 5.86
C SER A 279 22.93 15.19 7.11
N ALA A 280 23.28 14.54 8.21
CA ALA A 280 23.69 15.22 9.43
C ALA A 280 25.20 15.49 9.43
N SER A 281 25.65 16.46 8.61
CA SER A 281 26.88 17.22 8.94
C SER A 281 27.14 18.48 8.09
N PHE A 282 26.17 19.02 7.34
CA PHE A 282 26.39 20.28 6.62
C PHE A 282 25.46 21.40 7.09
N GLU A 283 25.87 22.10 8.15
CA GLU A 283 25.23 23.34 8.58
C GLU A 283 25.72 24.51 7.72
N LEU A 284 24.78 25.17 7.03
CA LEU A 284 25.01 26.44 6.36
C LEU A 284 24.62 27.59 7.29
N ASP A 285 25.37 28.70 7.27
CA ASP A 285 24.89 29.97 7.82
C ASP A 285 23.54 30.29 7.13
N PRO A 286 22.43 30.50 7.88
CA PRO A 286 21.13 30.79 7.30
C PRO A 286 21.12 31.92 6.27
N LYS A 287 22.05 32.89 6.36
CA LYS A 287 22.19 33.97 5.37
C LYS A 287 22.56 33.45 3.98
N VAL A 288 23.19 32.29 3.87
CA VAL A 288 23.52 31.67 2.58
C VAL A 288 22.25 31.32 1.81
N PHE A 289 21.15 30.96 2.49
CA PHE A 289 19.90 30.66 1.79
C PHE A 289 19.31 31.87 1.06
N ASP A 290 19.64 33.10 1.47
CA ASP A 290 19.19 34.31 0.76
C ASP A 290 19.78 34.39 -0.66
N THR A 291 20.91 33.72 -0.91
CA THR A 291 21.53 33.61 -2.24
C THR A 291 20.83 32.59 -3.15
N TYR A 292 20.15 31.61 -2.55
CA TYR A 292 19.39 30.54 -3.23
C TYR A 292 17.90 30.86 -3.35
N ALA A 293 17.35 31.66 -2.44
CA ALA A 293 15.95 32.04 -2.44
C ALA A 293 15.56 32.72 -3.75
N GLY A 294 14.38 32.36 -4.27
CA GLY A 294 13.90 32.86 -5.54
C GLY A 294 12.98 31.87 -6.25
N ARG A 295 12.58 32.25 -7.45
CA ARG A 295 11.66 31.48 -8.28
C ARG A 295 12.41 30.92 -9.48
N TYR A 296 12.14 29.66 -9.82
CA TYR A 296 12.82 28.90 -10.86
C TYR A 296 11.79 28.27 -11.78
N GLN A 297 12.00 28.35 -13.08
CA GLN A 297 11.02 27.89 -14.06
C GLN A 297 11.24 26.41 -14.40
N LEU A 298 10.29 25.56 -14.03
CA LEU A 298 10.31 24.12 -14.33
C LEU A 298 9.73 23.81 -15.72
N ALA A 299 8.68 24.54 -16.09
CA ALA A 299 7.98 24.45 -17.37
C ALA A 299 7.28 25.80 -17.66
N PRO A 300 6.75 26.03 -18.87
CA PRO A 300 5.93 27.21 -19.14
C PRO A 300 4.77 27.32 -18.15
N GLY A 301 4.78 28.35 -17.30
CA GLY A 301 3.76 28.59 -16.28
C GLY A 301 3.91 27.78 -14.97
N THR A 302 4.92 26.92 -14.84
CA THR A 302 5.16 26.12 -13.63
C THR A 302 6.49 26.46 -12.99
N PHE A 303 6.49 26.67 -11.67
CA PHE A 303 7.64 27.20 -10.95
C PHE A 303 7.96 26.40 -9.69
N ALA A 304 9.23 26.31 -9.36
CA ALA A 304 9.72 26.00 -8.03
C ALA A 304 10.08 27.31 -7.32
N THR A 305 9.58 27.51 -6.12
CA THR A 305 9.89 28.67 -5.27
C THR A 305 10.69 28.18 -4.08
N PHE A 306 11.86 28.79 -3.87
CA PHE A 306 12.70 28.52 -2.72
C PHE A 306 12.71 29.73 -1.81
N SER A 307 12.48 29.52 -0.51
CA SER A 307 12.34 30.59 0.47
C SER A 307 12.96 30.22 1.81
N ARG A 308 13.46 31.23 2.52
CA ARG A 308 13.97 31.09 3.89
C ARG A 308 12.94 31.60 4.88
N ASP A 309 12.77 30.87 5.98
CA ASP A 309 12.09 31.34 7.18
C ASP A 309 12.99 31.07 8.40
N GLY A 310 13.54 32.14 8.98
CA GLY A 310 14.51 32.05 10.07
C GLY A 310 15.76 31.27 9.66
N SER A 311 16.00 30.13 10.32
CA SER A 311 17.11 29.20 10.05
C SER A 311 16.74 28.05 9.11
N ARG A 312 15.51 28.02 8.59
CA ARG A 312 14.98 26.92 7.77
C ARG A 312 14.83 27.35 6.32
N PHE A 313 14.99 26.39 5.40
CA PHE A 313 14.89 26.62 3.97
C PHE A 313 13.81 25.73 3.37
N PHE A 314 13.02 26.27 2.45
CA PHE A 314 11.82 25.63 1.94
C PHE A 314 11.82 25.60 0.41
N ALA A 315 11.23 24.56 -0.15
CA ALA A 315 10.90 24.42 -1.55
C ALA A 315 9.38 24.27 -1.73
N GLN A 316 8.82 25.00 -2.68
CA GLN A 316 7.41 24.93 -3.05
C GLN A 316 7.28 24.72 -4.56
N PHE A 317 6.44 23.79 -4.98
CA PHE A 317 6.27 23.44 -6.40
C PHE A 317 4.86 23.79 -6.86
N GLY A 318 4.74 24.77 -7.75
CA GLY A 318 3.44 25.28 -8.18
C GLY A 318 2.60 25.74 -6.99
N ASN A 319 1.45 25.11 -6.79
CA ASN A 319 0.51 25.40 -5.69
C ASN A 319 0.63 24.41 -4.51
N SER A 320 1.69 23.60 -4.46
CA SER A 320 1.91 22.69 -3.31
C SER A 320 2.09 23.49 -2.02
N PRO A 321 1.87 22.88 -0.84
CA PRO A 321 2.44 23.42 0.39
C PRO A 321 3.98 23.48 0.29
N PRO A 322 4.65 24.40 1.02
CA PRO A 322 6.10 24.43 1.11
C PRO A 322 6.62 23.25 1.93
N PHE A 323 7.70 22.64 1.45
CA PHE A 323 8.40 21.56 2.13
C PHE A 323 9.75 22.04 2.63
N GLU A 324 10.11 21.72 3.86
CA GLU A 324 11.45 22.03 4.39
C GLU A 324 12.50 21.17 3.68
N ILE A 325 13.55 21.83 3.18
CA ILE A 325 14.70 21.22 2.52
C ILE A 325 15.97 21.44 3.34
N PHE A 326 16.88 20.48 3.26
CA PHE A 326 18.05 20.41 4.12
C PHE A 326 19.32 20.40 3.28
N ALA A 327 20.37 21.07 3.74
CA ALA A 327 21.62 21.12 3.02
C ALA A 327 22.38 19.78 3.14
N ALA A 328 22.83 19.25 2.01
CA ALA A 328 23.77 18.14 1.92
C ALA A 328 25.21 18.64 1.66
N SER A 329 25.35 19.81 1.04
CA SER A 329 26.63 20.50 0.82
C SER A 329 26.40 22.02 0.69
N GLN A 330 27.42 22.79 0.26
CA GLN A 330 27.23 24.23 0.03
C GLN A 330 26.14 24.54 -0.98
N ARG A 331 25.93 23.68 -1.99
CA ARG A 331 25.04 23.93 -3.14
C ARG A 331 23.99 22.85 -3.33
N GLU A 332 24.06 21.76 -2.57
CA GLU A 332 23.15 20.64 -2.70
C GLU A 332 22.19 20.59 -1.52
N PHE A 333 20.91 20.40 -1.82
CA PHE A 333 19.83 20.29 -0.85
C PHE A 333 18.96 19.08 -1.15
N PHE A 334 18.21 18.60 -0.17
CA PHE A 334 17.33 17.45 -0.34
C PHE A 334 16.07 17.54 0.53
N LEU A 335 15.03 16.81 0.14
CA LEU A 335 13.81 16.60 0.94
C LEU A 335 13.96 15.35 1.81
N ARG A 336 13.45 15.39 3.05
CA ARG A 336 13.40 14.21 3.94
C ARG A 336 12.18 13.31 3.69
N VAL A 337 11.16 13.86 3.05
CA VAL A 337 9.86 13.18 2.86
C VAL A 337 9.78 12.41 1.54
N ILE A 338 10.59 12.77 0.55
CA ILE A 338 10.68 12.13 -0.77
C ILE A 338 12.13 12.26 -1.30
N ASP A 339 12.60 11.33 -2.12
CA ASP A 339 13.96 11.36 -2.70
C ASP A 339 14.06 12.39 -3.83
N THR A 340 14.12 13.65 -3.44
CA THR A 340 14.37 14.77 -4.35
C THR A 340 15.57 15.53 -3.86
N ARG A 341 16.53 15.74 -4.77
CA ARG A 341 17.70 16.59 -4.52
C ARG A 341 17.66 17.82 -5.42
N PHE A 342 18.34 18.86 -4.95
CA PHE A 342 18.46 20.14 -5.61
C PHE A 342 19.92 20.52 -5.66
N THR A 343 20.46 20.77 -6.84
CA THR A 343 21.78 21.35 -7.00
C THR A 343 21.66 22.77 -7.54
N PHE A 344 22.07 23.77 -6.75
CA PHE A 344 22.07 25.16 -7.19
C PHE A 344 23.32 25.48 -8.02
N GLU A 345 23.10 26.01 -9.21
CA GLU A 345 24.13 26.66 -10.00
C GLU A 345 24.21 28.13 -9.57
N VAL A 346 25.41 28.63 -9.32
CA VAL A 346 25.64 30.00 -8.83
C VAL A 346 26.59 30.77 -9.75
N ASP A 347 26.43 32.08 -9.79
CA ASP A 347 27.37 32.99 -10.45
C ASP A 347 28.62 33.27 -9.58
N ALA A 348 29.51 34.15 -10.08
CA ALA A 348 30.74 34.54 -9.38
C ALA A 348 30.50 35.26 -8.05
N SER A 349 29.29 35.79 -7.80
CA SER A 349 28.90 36.42 -6.53
C SER A 349 28.30 35.43 -5.54
N GLY A 350 28.13 34.16 -5.95
CA GLY A 350 27.47 33.12 -5.15
C GLY A 350 25.96 33.15 -5.23
N ARG A 351 25.37 34.01 -6.08
CA ARG A 351 23.92 34.07 -6.27
C ARG A 351 23.47 32.97 -7.21
N ALA A 352 22.39 32.29 -6.87
CA ALA A 352 21.84 31.25 -7.73
C ALA A 352 21.38 31.81 -9.10
N THR A 353 21.71 31.09 -10.15
CA THR A 353 21.29 31.33 -11.53
C THR A 353 20.36 30.26 -12.06
N ALA A 354 20.45 29.03 -11.51
CA ALA A 354 19.56 27.92 -11.82
C ALA A 354 19.55 26.90 -10.68
N VAL A 355 18.60 25.97 -10.73
CA VAL A 355 18.58 24.78 -9.87
C VAL A 355 18.37 23.56 -10.75
N VAL A 356 19.13 22.50 -10.52
CA VAL A 356 18.87 21.17 -11.09
C VAL A 356 18.07 20.40 -10.07
N VAL A 357 16.87 19.96 -10.45
CA VAL A 357 16.01 19.10 -9.62
C VAL A 357 16.27 17.66 -10.05
N HIS A 358 16.76 16.86 -9.10
CA HIS A 358 17.06 15.45 -9.27
C HIS A 358 15.89 14.65 -8.70
N THR A 359 15.08 14.08 -9.60
CA THR A 359 14.06 13.06 -9.32
C THR A 359 14.42 11.82 -10.16
N ASP A 360 13.47 11.17 -10.84
CA ASP A 360 13.76 10.09 -11.80
C ASP A 360 14.57 10.54 -13.04
N ALA A 361 14.55 11.85 -13.34
CA ALA A 361 15.32 12.46 -14.41
C ALA A 361 15.71 13.89 -14.00
N ASP A 362 16.94 14.28 -14.33
CA ASP A 362 17.47 15.61 -14.03
C ASP A 362 16.74 16.70 -14.82
N ARG A 363 16.23 17.70 -14.11
CA ARG A 363 15.55 18.86 -14.71
C ARG A 363 16.21 20.14 -14.27
N ARG A 364 16.88 20.82 -15.20
CA ARG A 364 17.45 22.15 -14.96
C ARG A 364 16.39 23.24 -15.10
N ALA A 365 16.21 24.02 -14.04
CA ALA A 365 15.27 25.13 -13.96
C ALA A 365 16.02 26.45 -13.77
N PRO A 366 16.01 27.37 -14.76
CA PRO A 366 16.66 28.67 -14.62
C PRO A 366 15.91 29.56 -13.61
N ARG A 367 16.66 30.39 -12.88
CA ARG A 367 16.10 31.41 -11.99
C ARG A 367 15.42 32.49 -12.82
N VAL A 368 14.21 32.85 -12.43
CA VAL A 368 13.44 33.94 -13.05
C VAL A 368 13.34 35.13 -12.08
N PRO A 369 13.07 36.34 -12.59
CA PRO A 369 12.93 37.55 -11.77
C PRO A 369 11.90 37.43 -10.65
#